data_AF-A0A3N9NR48-F1
#
_entry.id   AF-A0A3N9NR48-F1
#
_cell.length_a   1.000
_cell.length_b   1.000
_cell.length_c   1.000
_cell.angle_alpha   90.00
_cell.angle_beta   90.00
_cell.angle_gamma   90.00
#
_symmetry.space_group_name_H-M   'P 1'
#
loop_
_entity.id
_entity.type
_entity.pdbx_description
1 polymer ?
#
loop_
_entity_poly.entity_id
_entity_poly.type
_entity_poly.pdbx_seq_one_letter_code
_entity_poly.pdbx_strand_id
1 'polypeptide(L)'
;IGLSRIGVGVHWPADVLAGLALGWLSAWAGWKIAAKIPIGSGFVFQLITGFILIAGAVVLLIRYDTHYPQTDWLRYTLGAIALAWGIIDYILIIVHRRRPAAAR
;
A
#
# COMPACT_ATOMS: atom_id res chain seq x y z
N ILE A 1 -6.58 1.27 -15.25
CA ILE A 1 -7.67 1.98 -14.53
C ILE A 1 -8.18 3.16 -15.34
N GLY A 2 -7.36 4.15 -15.76
CA GLY A 2 -7.85 5.29 -16.55
C GLY A 2 -8.47 4.90 -17.91
N LEU A 3 -7.75 4.11 -18.71
CA LEU A 3 -8.23 3.68 -20.03
C LEU A 3 -9.51 2.82 -19.97
N SER A 4 -9.65 1.96 -18.96
CA SER A 4 -10.87 1.17 -18.78
C SER A 4 -12.08 2.05 -18.46
N ARG A 5 -11.90 3.20 -17.80
CA ARG A 5 -12.99 4.16 -17.54
C ARG A 5 -13.42 4.92 -18.80
N ILE A 6 -12.49 5.22 -19.69
CA ILE A 6 -12.80 5.78 -21.01
C ILE A 6 -13.52 4.72 -21.86
N GLY A 7 -13.02 3.48 -21.87
CA GLY A 7 -13.56 2.38 -22.67
C GLY A 7 -15.01 1.98 -22.32
N VAL A 8 -15.40 2.10 -21.04
CA VAL A 8 -16.81 1.88 -20.61
C VAL A 8 -17.66 3.15 -20.70
N GLY A 9 -17.12 4.27 -21.21
CA GLY A 9 -17.84 5.51 -21.47
C GLY A 9 -18.23 6.31 -20.23
N VAL A 10 -17.72 5.97 -19.04
CA VAL A 10 -18.12 6.61 -17.78
C VAL A 10 -17.32 7.87 -17.44
N HIS A 11 -16.17 8.07 -18.08
CA HIS A 11 -15.34 9.26 -17.91
C HIS A 11 -14.79 9.75 -19.24
N TRP A 12 -14.77 11.07 -19.42
CA TRP A 12 -14.10 11.68 -20.56
C TRP A 12 -12.58 11.57 -20.39
N PRO A 13 -11.80 11.50 -21.48
CA PRO A 13 -10.34 11.47 -21.38
C PRO A 13 -9.76 12.62 -20.54
N ALA A 14 -10.38 13.81 -20.61
CA ALA A 14 -10.01 14.96 -19.80
C ALA A 14 -10.14 14.69 -18.29
N ASP A 15 -11.20 14.01 -17.84
CA ASP A 15 -11.40 13.65 -16.42
C ASP A 15 -10.29 12.72 -15.92
N VAL A 16 -9.90 11.76 -16.75
CA VAL A 16 -8.83 10.80 -16.43
C VAL A 16 -7.47 11.50 -16.36
N LEU A 17 -7.19 12.43 -17.26
CA LEU A 17 -5.96 13.22 -17.24
C LEU A 17 -5.91 14.17 -16.04
N ALA A 18 -7.03 14.81 -15.69
CA ALA A 18 -7.13 15.63 -14.50
C ALA A 18 -6.91 14.81 -13.23
N GLY A 19 -7.53 13.62 -13.12
CA GLY A 19 -7.31 12.69 -12.02
C GLY A 19 -5.85 12.23 -11.91
N LEU A 20 -5.20 11.94 -13.04
CA LEU A 20 -3.77 11.61 -13.09
C LEU A 20 -2.91 12.78 -12.60
N ALA A 21 -3.15 13.98 -13.12
CA ALA A 21 -2.39 15.17 -12.75
C ALA A 21 -2.51 15.46 -11.25
N LEU A 22 -3.74 15.42 -10.70
CA LEU A 22 -3.98 15.61 -9.28
C LEU A 22 -3.31 14.53 -8.44
N GLY A 23 -3.47 13.26 -8.80
CA GLY A 23 -2.83 12.15 -8.09
C GLY A 23 -1.30 12.28 -8.07
N TRP A 24 -0.71 12.68 -9.19
CA TRP A 24 0.73 12.90 -9.31
C TRP A 24 1.21 14.09 -8.46
N LEU A 25 0.49 15.21 -8.51
CA LEU A 25 0.79 16.39 -7.69
C LEU A 25 0.67 16.07 -6.19
N SER A 26 -0.33 15.28 -5.78
CA SER A 26 -0.48 14.82 -4.40
C SER A 26 0.68 13.93 -3.97
N ALA A 27 1.13 13.01 -4.82
CA ALA A 27 2.28 12.16 -4.53
C ALA A 27 3.58 12.98 -4.38
N TRP A 28 3.81 13.93 -5.31
CA TRP A 28 4.96 14.83 -5.26
C TRP A 28 4.94 15.73 -4.01
N ALA A 29 3.79 16.32 -3.68
CA ALA A 29 3.62 17.13 -2.48
C ALA A 29 3.86 16.30 -1.22
N GLY A 30 3.27 15.10 -1.16
CA GLY A 30 3.48 14.15 -0.05
C GLY A 30 4.95 13.80 0.14
N TRP A 31 5.70 13.54 -0.95
CA TRP A 31 7.13 13.28 -0.88
C TRP A 31 7.93 14.49 -0.36
N LYS A 32 7.63 15.70 -0.86
CA LYS A 32 8.28 16.94 -0.40
C LYS A 32 7.99 17.24 1.07
N ILE A 33 6.78 16.94 1.54
CA ILE A 33 6.38 17.09 2.94
C ILE A 33 7.08 16.04 3.79
N ALA A 34 7.07 14.77 3.39
CA ALA A 34 7.72 13.68 4.10
C ALA A 34 9.23 13.92 4.29
N ALA A 35 9.91 14.55 3.32
CA ALA A 35 11.30 14.93 3.44
C ALA A 35 11.58 15.99 4.52
N LYS A 36 10.57 16.77 4.92
CA LYS A 36 10.67 17.84 5.93
C LYS A 36 10.20 17.40 7.31
N ILE A 37 9.40 16.34 7.40
CA ILE A 37 8.92 15.84 8.68
C ILE A 37 9.93 14.79 9.18
N PRO A 38 10.45 14.89 10.40
CA PRO A 38 11.30 13.87 11.01
C PRO A 38 10.48 12.64 11.46
N ILE A 39 9.42 12.28 10.72
CA ILE A 39 8.83 10.93 10.79
C ILE A 39 9.83 10.02 10.10
N GLY A 40 10.93 9.75 10.79
CA GLY A 40 11.88 8.74 10.36
C GLY A 40 11.24 7.37 10.36
N SER A 41 11.99 6.39 9.88
CA SER A 41 11.78 4.95 10.03
C SER A 41 11.87 4.49 11.51
N GLY A 42 11.32 5.28 12.42
CA GLY A 42 11.18 4.95 13.83
C GLY A 42 10.34 3.69 13.97
N PHE A 43 10.76 2.81 14.87
CA PHE A 43 10.14 1.51 15.04
C PHE A 43 8.64 1.55 15.30
N VAL A 44 8.15 2.49 16.11
CA VAL A 44 6.72 2.63 16.37
C VAL A 44 5.97 2.97 15.08
N PHE A 45 6.52 3.87 14.26
CA PHE A 45 5.94 4.22 12.97
C PHE A 45 5.94 3.03 11.99
N GLN A 46 7.03 2.26 11.95
CA GLN A 46 7.11 1.04 11.15
C GLN A 46 6.11 -0.03 11.62
N LEU A 47 5.92 -0.20 12.94
CA LEU A 47 4.94 -1.13 13.48
C LEU A 47 3.50 -0.70 13.16
N ILE A 48 3.18 0.58 13.30
CA ILE A 48 1.85 1.09 12.96
C ILE A 48 1.57 0.90 11.47
N THR A 49 2.51 1.32 10.61
CA THR A 49 2.38 1.20 9.16
C THR A 49 2.29 -0.26 8.72
N GLY A 50 3.16 -1.12 9.24
CA GLY A 50 3.15 -2.55 8.95
C GLY A 50 1.85 -3.23 9.40
N PHE A 51 1.33 -2.88 10.58
CA PHE A 51 0.05 -3.40 11.06
C PHE A 51 -1.10 -2.97 10.15
N ILE A 52 -1.16 -1.70 9.73
CA ILE A 52 -2.17 -1.20 8.81
C ILE A 52 -2.11 -1.94 7.47
N LEU A 53 -0.91 -2.18 6.93
CA LEU A 53 -0.73 -2.89 5.67
C LEU A 53 -1.15 -4.36 5.77
N ILE A 54 -0.78 -5.06 6.85
CA ILE A 54 -1.23 -6.44 7.11
C ILE A 54 -2.75 -6.50 7.25
N ALA A 55 -3.35 -5.59 8.02
CA ALA A 55 -4.80 -5.51 8.16
C ALA A 55 -5.48 -5.28 6.80
N GLY A 56 -4.92 -4.40 5.95
CA GLY A 56 -5.37 -4.18 4.59
C GLY A 56 -5.31 -5.45 3.73
N ALA A 57 -4.21 -6.22 3.81
CA ALA A 57 -4.07 -7.48 3.09
C ALA A 57 -5.09 -8.54 3.56
N VAL A 58 -5.37 -8.60 4.87
CA VAL A 58 -6.43 -9.47 5.42
C VAL A 58 -7.81 -9.06 4.91
N VAL A 59 -8.14 -7.76 4.90
CA VAL A 59 -9.40 -7.25 4.35
C VAL A 59 -9.54 -7.60 2.86
N LEU A 60 -8.44 -7.50 2.10
CA LEU A 60 -8.42 -7.86 0.68
C LEU A 60 -8.76 -9.34 0.45
N LEU A 61 -8.36 -10.23 1.36
CA LEU A 61 -8.61 -11.67 1.25
C LEU A 61 -10.01 -12.09 1.73
N ILE A 62 -10.55 -11.44 2.77
CA ILE A 62 -11.76 -11.93 3.45
C ILE A 62 -13.02 -11.15 3.06
N ARG A 63 -12.91 -9.83 2.88
CA ARG A 63 -14.07 -8.91 2.82
C ARG A 63 -14.23 -8.20 1.49
N TYR A 64 -13.17 -8.07 0.69
CA TYR A 64 -13.19 -7.22 -0.49
C TYR A 64 -13.90 -7.89 -1.65
N ASP A 65 -15.10 -7.44 -2.01
CA ASP A 65 -15.83 -7.91 -3.20
C ASP A 65 -15.39 -7.14 -4.45
N THR A 66 -14.81 -7.86 -5.41
CA THR A 66 -14.35 -7.30 -6.69
C THR A 66 -15.51 -6.97 -7.61
N HIS A 67 -16.69 -7.55 -7.39
CA HIS A 67 -17.84 -7.56 -8.33
C HIS A 67 -17.50 -8.13 -9.72
N TYR A 68 -16.30 -8.70 -9.89
CA TYR A 68 -15.78 -9.27 -11.14
C TYR A 68 -15.08 -10.60 -10.82
N PRO A 69 -15.81 -11.73 -10.86
CA PRO A 69 -15.28 -13.04 -10.51
C PRO A 69 -14.01 -13.42 -11.27
N GLN A 70 -13.85 -12.92 -12.50
CA GLN A 70 -12.66 -13.13 -13.33
C GLN A 70 -11.38 -12.53 -12.73
N THR A 71 -11.49 -11.61 -11.78
CA THR A 71 -10.35 -10.96 -11.12
C THR A 71 -10.04 -11.54 -9.74
N ASP A 72 -10.86 -12.47 -9.24
CA ASP A 72 -10.72 -13.00 -7.88
C ASP A 72 -9.44 -13.78 -7.68
N TRP A 73 -8.98 -14.54 -8.68
CA TRP A 73 -7.69 -15.23 -8.61
C TRP A 73 -6.53 -14.26 -8.42
N LEU A 74 -6.59 -13.09 -9.07
CA LEU A 74 -5.58 -12.03 -8.93
C LEU A 74 -5.70 -11.36 -7.55
N ARG A 75 -6.92 -11.08 -7.07
CA ARG A 75 -7.18 -10.57 -5.71
C ARG A 75 -6.55 -11.49 -4.67
N TYR A 76 -6.84 -12.78 -4.73
CA TYR A 76 -6.34 -13.75 -3.75
C TYR A 76 -4.82 -13.90 -3.84
N THR A 77 -4.27 -13.93 -5.05
CA THR A 77 -2.82 -14.04 -5.25
C THR A 77 -2.08 -12.83 -4.68
N LEU A 78 -2.53 -11.60 -5.02
CA LEU A 78 -1.91 -10.38 -4.51
C LEU A 78 -2.10 -10.24 -3.00
N GLY A 79 -3.28 -10.56 -2.48
CA GLY A 79 -3.56 -10.54 -1.05
C GLY A 79 -2.69 -11.53 -0.27
N ALA A 80 -2.51 -12.76 -0.79
CA ALA A 80 -1.68 -13.77 -0.15
C ALA A 80 -0.20 -13.38 -0.16
N ILE A 81 0.31 -12.87 -1.29
CA ILE A 81 1.71 -12.38 -1.38
C ILE A 81 1.93 -11.21 -0.43
N ALA A 82 1.03 -10.21 -0.45
CA ALA A 82 1.14 -9.04 0.41
C ALA A 82 1.07 -9.40 1.90
N LEU A 83 0.20 -10.36 2.26
CA LEU A 83 0.07 -10.82 3.64
C LEU A 83 1.33 -11.59 4.08
N ALA A 84 1.79 -12.55 3.28
CA ALA A 84 2.98 -13.34 3.61
C ALA A 84 4.22 -12.45 3.74
N TRP A 85 4.45 -11.58 2.76
CA TRP A 85 5.57 -10.64 2.77
C TRP A 85 5.46 -9.66 3.93
N GLY A 86 4.28 -9.09 4.15
CA GLY A 86 4.02 -8.15 5.24
C GLY A 86 4.30 -8.77 6.61
N ILE A 87 3.87 -10.01 6.85
CA ILE A 87 4.14 -10.74 8.09
C ILE A 87 5.65 -10.97 8.26
N ILE A 88 6.35 -11.40 7.21
CA ILE A 88 7.80 -11.62 7.25
C ILE A 88 8.51 -10.33 7.63
N ASP A 89 8.26 -9.23 6.92
CA ASP A 89 8.90 -7.94 7.19
C ASP A 89 8.56 -7.42 8.59
N TYR A 90 7.32 -7.60 9.04
CA TYR A 90 6.88 -7.20 10.38
C TYR A 90 7.64 -7.95 11.49
N ILE A 91 7.79 -9.27 11.33
CA ILE A 91 8.58 -10.10 12.25
C ILE A 91 10.05 -9.68 12.20
N LEU A 92 10.62 -9.46 11.01
CA LEU A 92 12.01 -9.04 10.84
C LEU A 92 12.28 -7.69 11.54
N ILE A 93 11.37 -6.73 11.45
CA ILE A 93 11.47 -5.44 12.15
C ILE A 93 11.54 -5.64 13.68
N ILE A 94 10.70 -6.53 14.23
CA ILE A 94 10.68 -6.85 15.66
C ILE A 94 11.96 -7.57 16.08
N VAL A 95 12.41 -8.56 15.30
CA VAL A 95 13.61 -9.36 15.59
C VAL A 95 14.88 -8.51 15.51
N HIS A 96 15.03 -7.68 14.48
CA HIS A 96 16.21 -6.82 14.32
C HIS A 96 16.31 -5.75 15.41
N ARG A 97 15.19 -5.25 15.92
CA ARG A 97 15.22 -4.34 17.08
C ARG A 97 15.52 -5.05 18.40
N ARG A 98 15.21 -6.35 18.50
CA ARG A 98 15.52 -7.19 19.68
C ARG A 98 16.96 -7.68 19.73
N ARG A 99 17.77 -7.46 18.70
CA ARG A 99 19.23 -7.59 18.83
C ARG A 99 19.73 -6.32 19.52
N PRO A 100 19.98 -6.31 20.85
CA PRO A 100 20.74 -5.22 21.43
C PRO A 100 22.07 -5.13 20.68
N ALA A 101 22.63 -3.92 20.61
CA ALA A 101 24.03 -3.72 20.27
C ALA A 101 24.91 -4.42 21.32
N ALA A 102 24.93 -5.74 21.32
CA ALA A 102 25.97 -6.52 21.95
C ALA A 102 27.18 -6.43 21.02
N ALA A 103 28.26 -5.84 21.54
CA ALA A 103 29.55 -5.59 20.89
C ALA A 103 29.62 -4.35 19.98
N ARG A 104 29.78 -3.17 20.58
CA ARG A 104 30.90 -2.25 20.26
C ARG A 104 31.35 -1.53 21.53
#